data_AF-U6FCV5-F1
#
_entry.id   AF-U6FCV5-F1
#
_cell.length_a   1.000
_cell.length_b   1.000
_cell.length_c   1.000
_cell.angle_alpha   90.00
_cell.angle_beta   90.00
_cell.angle_gamma   90.00
#
_symmetry.space_group_name_H-M   'P 1'
#
loop_
_entity.id
_entity.type
_entity.pdbx_description
1 polymer ?
#
loop_
_entity_poly.entity_id
_entity_poly.type
_entity_poly.pdbx_seq_one_letter_code
_entity_poly.pdbx_strand_id
1 'polypeptide(L)' 'MKMPIIRVDADHPNELVDPSAYSRQINFVVKYDGAGELTPKDNVQTIDFKSTVTASLITGKIIEDGKYTTPWQSDQEII' A
#
# COMPACT_ATOMS: atom_id res chain seq x y z
N MET A 1 3.07 -17.30 26.98
CA MET A 1 4.21 -16.42 26.63
C MET A 1 3.69 -15.28 25.77
N LYS A 2 4.04 -14.02 26.05
CA LYS A 2 3.66 -12.90 25.18
C LYS A 2 4.60 -12.88 23.96
N MET A 3 4.04 -12.99 22.76
CA MET A 3 4.83 -12.90 21.53
C MET A 3 5.33 -11.46 21.35
N PRO A 4 6.64 -11.21 21.13
CA PRO A 4 7.15 -9.89 20.88
C PRO A 4 6.63 -9.36 19.53
N ILE A 5 6.28 -8.07 19.50
CA ILE A 5 5.74 -7.38 18.32
C ILE A 5 6.68 -6.27 17.84
N ILE A 6 6.61 -5.97 16.54
CA ILE A 6 7.39 -4.92 15.88
C ILE A 6 6.47 -4.04 15.03
N ARG A 7 6.83 -2.76 14.91
CA ARG A 7 6.24 -1.79 13.97
C ARG A 7 6.95 -1.97 12.63
N VAL A 8 6.21 -2.12 11.53
CA VAL A 8 6.77 -2.24 10.18
C VAL A 8 6.04 -1.29 9.23
N ASP A 9 6.82 -0.54 8.45
CA ASP A 9 6.37 0.43 7.45
C ASP A 9 7.49 0.70 6.43
N ALA A 10 7.24 1.58 5.45
CA ALA A 10 8.18 1.89 4.39
C ALA A 10 9.52 2.46 4.90
N ASP A 11 9.50 3.19 6.02
CA ASP A 11 10.72 3.77 6.61
C ASP A 11 11.41 2.79 7.58
N HIS A 12 10.67 1.81 8.09
CA HIS A 12 11.14 0.76 9.00
C HIS A 12 10.77 -0.63 8.48
N PRO A 13 11.40 -1.09 7.39
CA PRO A 13 11.09 -2.39 6.81
C PRO A 13 11.58 -3.55 7.70
N ASN A 14 10.98 -4.72 7.52
CA ASN A 14 11.42 -5.96 8.15
C ASN A 14 11.44 -7.09 7.13
N GLU A 15 12.53 -7.87 7.07
CA GLU A 15 12.73 -8.93 6.07
C GLU A 15 11.70 -10.06 6.15
N LEU A 16 11.07 -10.28 7.31
CA LEU A 16 10.03 -11.30 7.49
C LEU A 16 8.64 -10.82 7.06
N VAL A 17 8.50 -9.55 6.69
CA VAL A 17 7.23 -8.93 6.32
C VAL A 17 7.27 -8.46 4.87
N ASP A 18 6.38 -9.01 4.07
CA ASP A 18 6.22 -8.61 2.67
C ASP A 18 5.86 -7.11 2.57
N PRO A 19 6.57 -6.30 1.76
CA PRO A 19 6.27 -4.89 1.57
C PRO A 19 4.82 -4.58 1.17
N SER A 20 4.14 -5.49 0.47
CA SER A 20 2.72 -5.33 0.09
C SER A 20 1.76 -5.23 1.28
N ALA A 21 2.22 -5.62 2.48
CA ALA A 21 1.49 -5.44 3.72
C ALA A 21 1.38 -3.97 4.16
N TYR A 22 2.35 -3.12 3.78
CA TYR A 22 2.45 -1.73 4.25
C TYR A 22 2.70 -0.69 3.14
N SER A 23 2.94 -1.12 1.90
CA SER A 23 3.14 -0.26 0.73
C SER A 23 2.45 -0.85 -0.50
N ARG A 24 1.63 -0.06 -1.19
CA ARG A 24 0.88 -0.47 -2.38
C ARG A 24 0.84 0.66 -3.39
N GLN A 25 1.11 0.33 -4.65
CA GLN A 25 0.92 1.26 -5.76
C GLN A 25 -0.30 0.83 -6.57
N ILE A 26 -1.21 1.77 -6.83
CA ILE A 26 -2.43 1.55 -7.61
C ILE A 26 -2.41 2.44 -8.84
N ASN A 27 -2.70 1.85 -10.01
CA ASN A 27 -2.81 2.57 -11.27
C ASN A 27 -4.28 2.68 -11.69
N PHE A 28 -4.74 3.91 -11.91
CA PHE A 28 -6.03 4.23 -12.50
C PHE A 28 -5.83 4.62 -13.96
N VAL A 29 -6.52 3.92 -14.87
CA VAL A 29 -6.38 4.15 -16.31
C VAL A 29 -7.74 4.56 -16.87
N VAL A 30 -7.82 5.78 -17.40
CA VAL A 30 -8.97 6.24 -18.19
C VAL A 30 -8.67 5.97 -19.66
N LYS A 31 -9.45 5.08 -20.26
CA LYS A 31 -9.38 4.75 -21.69
C LYS A 31 -10.39 5.56 -22.46
N TYR A 32 -9.98 6.12 -23.59
CA TYR A 32 -10.84 6.86 -24.50
C TYR A 32 -11.10 6.03 -25.75
N ASP A 33 -12.28 6.19 -26.35
CA ASP A 33 -12.66 5.50 -27.59
C ASP A 33 -13.65 6.34 -28.42
N GLY A 34 -13.80 6.02 -29.70
CA GLY A 34 -14.87 6.55 -30.57
C GLY A 34 -14.51 7.74 -31.45
N ALA A 35 -13.25 8.20 -31.48
CA ALA A 35 -12.81 9.29 -32.35
C ALA A 35 -11.85 8.82 -33.47
N GLY A 36 -11.76 7.51 -33.72
CA GLY A 36 -10.85 6.93 -34.71
C GLY A 36 -9.41 7.35 -34.41
N GLU A 37 -8.70 7.87 -35.42
CA GLU A 37 -7.33 8.38 -35.28
C GLU A 37 -7.19 9.58 -34.32
N LEU A 38 -8.30 10.25 -33.96
CA LEU A 38 -8.31 11.36 -33.00
C LEU A 38 -8.57 10.89 -31.56
N THR A 39 -8.69 9.59 -31.33
CA THR A 39 -8.89 9.05 -29.97
C THR A 39 -7.67 9.39 -29.11
N PRO A 40 -7.86 10.11 -27.98
CA PRO A 40 -6.76 10.45 -27.09
C PRO A 40 -6.08 9.19 -26.52
N LYS A 41 -4.82 9.34 -26.12
CA LYS A 41 -4.10 8.29 -25.37
C LYS A 41 -4.73 8.10 -23.99
N ASP A 42 -4.58 6.89 -23.46
CA ASP A 42 -4.95 6.55 -22.09
C ASP A 42 -4.37 7.58 -21.10
N ASN A 43 -5.21 8.03 -20.18
CA ASN A 43 -4.77 8.84 -19.05
C ASN A 43 -4.51 7.91 -17.86
N VAL A 44 -3.24 7.80 -17.48
CA VAL A 44 -2.78 6.93 -16.38
C VAL A 44 -2.44 7.79 -15.17
N GLN A 45 -3.06 7.50 -14.05
CA GLN A 45 -2.77 8.09 -12.74
C GLN A 45 -2.24 7.01 -11.81
N THR A 46 -1.15 7.28 -11.11
CA THR A 46 -0.51 6.36 -10.17
C THR A 46 -0.60 6.94 -8.77
N ILE A 47 -1.15 6.16 -7.84
CA ILE A 47 -1.30 6.54 -6.43
C ILE A 47 -0.55 5.53 -5.56
N ASP A 48 0.33 6.03 -4.71
CA ASP A 48 1.00 5.25 -3.69
C ASP A 48 0.21 5.33 -2.37
N PHE A 49 -0.10 4.16 -1.82
CA PHE A 49 -0.73 3.97 -0.53
C PHE A 49 0.27 3.38 0.45
N LYS A 50 0.34 3.95 1.64
CA LYS A 50 1.20 3.49 2.74
C LYS A 50 0.35 3.21 3.97
N SER A 51 0.77 2.24 4.76
CA SER A 51 0.24 2.01 6.11
C SER A 51 1.39 1.60 7.02
N THR A 52 1.13 1.59 8.33
CA THR A 52 1.98 0.91 9.30
C THR A 52 1.27 -0.37 9.74
N VAL A 53 2.00 -1.47 9.89
CA VAL A 53 1.46 -2.74 10.39
C VAL A 53 2.14 -3.18 11.68
N THR A 54 1.43 -3.96 12.48
CA THR A 54 2.01 -4.68 13.62
C THR A 54 2.33 -6.10 13.20
N ALA A 55 3.57 -6.53 13.37
CA ALA A 55 4.00 -7.89 13.05
C ALA A 55 4.61 -8.61 14.26
N SER A 56 4.57 -9.93 14.25
CA SER A 56 5.36 -10.77 15.14
C SER A 56 6.85 -10.64 14.82
N LEU A 57 7.67 -10.32 15.82
CA LEU A 57 9.12 -10.23 15.64
C LEU A 57 9.77 -11.60 15.32
N ILE A 58 9.10 -12.70 15.66
CA ILE A 58 9.63 -14.06 15.50
C ILE A 58 9.24 -14.65 14.13
N THR A 59 8.02 -14.36 13.68
CA THR A 59 7.42 -15.06 12.53
C THR A 59 7.06 -14.14 11.36
N GLY A 60 7.14 -12.82 11.51
CA GLY A 60 6.69 -11.86 10.48
C GLY A 60 5.18 -11.81 10.26
N LYS A 61 4.40 -12.65 10.96
CA LYS A 61 2.93 -12.67 10.81
C LYS A 61 2.34 -11.32 11.23
N ILE A 62 1.51 -10.75 10.37
CA ILE A 62 0.74 -9.54 10.65
C ILE A 62 -0.31 -9.84 11.71
N ILE A 63 -0.47 -8.91 12.65
CA ILE A 63 -1.49 -8.92 13.68
C ILE A 63 -2.54 -7.88 13.29
N GLU A 64 -3.74 -8.36 12.93
CA GLU A 64 -4.89 -7.50 12.63
C GLU A 64 -5.21 -6.60 13.82
N ASP A 65 -5.50 -5.32 13.54
CA ASP A 65 -5.74 -4.27 14.53
C ASP A 65 -4.68 -4.19 15.65
N GLY A 66 -3.45 -4.59 15.32
CA GLY A 66 -2.33 -4.54 16.25
C GLY A 66 -1.96 -3.12 16.67
N LYS A 67 -1.16 -3.03 17.74
CA LYS A 67 -0.79 -1.77 18.42
C LYS A 67 -0.34 -0.62 17.50
N TYR A 68 0.35 -0.92 16.40
CA TYR A 68 0.93 0.05 15.48
C TYR A 68 0.14 0.18 14.17
N THR A 69 -0.94 -0.58 14.00
CA THR A 69 -1.67 -0.64 12.74
C THR A 69 -2.33 0.71 12.45
N THR A 70 -2.08 1.28 11.27
CA THR A 70 -2.74 2.50 10.81
C THR A 70 -3.62 2.21 9.59
N PRO A 71 -4.67 3.00 9.35
CA PRO A 71 -5.36 2.99 8.07
C PRO A 71 -4.38 3.26 6.92
N TRP A 72 -4.74 2.79 5.72
CA TRP A 72 -4.04 3.16 4.50
C TRP A 72 -4.21 4.65 4.23
N GLN A 73 -3.12 5.31 3.84
CA GLN A 73 -3.08 6.72 3.49
C GLN A 73 -2.39 6.89 2.14
N SER A 74 -2.89 7.79 1.32
CA SER A 74 -2.25 8.25 0.09
C SER A 74 -1.74 9.67 0.25
N ASP A 75 -0.65 10.00 -0.43
CA ASP A 75 -0.10 11.36 -0.48
C ASP A 75 -0.90 12.27 -1.44
N GLN A 76 -1.88 11.72 -2.17
CA GLN A 76 -2.76 12.44 -3.09
C GLN A 76 -4.18 12.55 -2.53
N GLU A 77 -4.81 13.73 -2.68
CA GLU A 77 -6.26 13.87 -2.58
C GLU A 77 -6.89 13.13 -3.76
N ILE A 78 -7.68 12.10 -3.47
CA ILE A 78 -8.48 11.43 -4.50
C ILE A 78 -9.61 12.39 -4.87
N ILE A 79 -9.56 12.91 -6.09
CA ILE A 79 -10.52 13.86 -6.68
C ILE A 79 -11.78 13.10 -7.15
#